data_AF-A0A1M5EIM6-F1
#
_entry.id   AF-A0A1M5EIM6-F1
#
_cell.length_a   1.000
_cell.length_b   1.000
_cell.length_c   1.000
_cell.angle_alpha   90.00
_cell.angle_beta   90.00
_cell.angle_gamma   90.00
#
_symmetry.space_group_name_H-M   'P 1'
#
loop_
_entity.id
_entity.type
_entity.pdbx_description
1 polymer ?
#
loop_
_entity_poly.entity_id
_entity_poly.type
_entity_poly.pdbx_seq_one_letter_code
_entity_poly.pdbx_strand_id
1 'polypeptide(L)' 'MNYLFDLCVAFLYLLADITGTTYKQINVILFVFVHPALTLYFWYRWRQARKELLRRQTSQTVAL' A
#
# COMPACT_ATOMS: atom_id res chain seq x y z
N MET A 1 1.03 -20.27 -18.10
CA MET A 1 -0.07 -19.29 -17.93
C MET A 1 -0.12 -18.87 -16.48
N ASN A 2 0.24 -17.63 -16.19
CA ASN A 2 0.16 -17.06 -14.84
C ASN A 2 -1.19 -16.37 -14.72
N TYR A 3 -2.25 -17.15 -14.46
CA TYR A 3 -3.64 -16.66 -14.40
C TYR A 3 -3.80 -15.37 -13.58
N LEU A 4 -3.09 -15.26 -12.46
CA LEU A 4 -3.10 -14.06 -11.61
C LEU A 4 -2.47 -12.83 -12.30
N PHE A 5 -1.40 -13.03 -13.05
CA PHE A 5 -0.76 -11.97 -13.82
C PHE A 5 -1.68 -11.52 -14.97
N ASP A 6 -2.27 -12.48 -15.69
CA ASP A 6 -3.17 -12.19 -16.81
C ASP A 6 -4.45 -11.46 -16.33
N LEU A 7 -4.98 -11.86 -15.17
CA LEU A 7 -6.12 -11.19 -14.53
C LEU A 7 -5.78 -9.75 -14.10
N CYS A 8 -4.59 -9.54 -13.53
CA CYS A 8 -4.10 -8.20 -13.16
C CYS A 8 -3.98 -7.30 -14.39
N VAL A 9 -3.37 -7.81 -15.46
CA VAL A 9 -3.23 -7.08 -16.73
C VAL A 9 -4.60 -6.75 -17.33
N ALA A 10 -5.55 -7.70 -17.33
CA ALA A 10 -6.91 -7.48 -17.81
C ALA A 10 -7.63 -6.37 -17.01
N PHE A 11 -7.48 -6.36 -15.69
CA PHE A 11 -8.03 -5.29 -14.84
C PHE A 11 -7.41 -3.92 -15.17
N LEU A 12 -6.09 -3.86 -15.39
CA LEU A 12 -5.42 -2.61 -15.79
C LEU A 12 -5.91 -2.10 -17.15
N TYR A 13 -6.15 -2.98 -18.13
CA TYR A 13 -6.71 -2.59 -19.42
C TYR A 13 -8.16 -2.10 -19.29
N LEU A 14 -8.97 -2.70 -18.42
CA LEU A 14 -10.32 -2.23 -18.13
C LEU A 14 -10.30 -0.82 -17.54
N LEU A 15 -9.41 -0.56 -16.57
CA LEU A 15 -9.22 0.79 -16.01
C LEU A 15 -8.76 1.79 -17.07
N ALA A 16 -7.91 1.36 -18.00
CA ALA A 16 -7.41 2.18 -19.10
C ALA A 16 -8.54 2.64 -20.02
N ASP A 17 -9.41 1.71 -20.39
CA ASP A 17 -10.58 1.96 -21.23
C ASP A 17 -11.56 2.94 -20.55
N ILE A 18 -11.85 2.72 -19.26
CA ILE A 18 -12.77 3.58 -18.50
C ILE A 18 -12.21 5.00 -18.32
N THR A 19 -10.91 5.12 -18.04
CA THR A 19 -10.28 6.43 -17.79
C THR A 19 -9.84 7.14 -19.07
N GLY A 20 -9.97 6.49 -20.25
CA GLY A 20 -9.46 7.00 -21.51
C GLY A 20 -7.94 7.15 -21.53
N THR A 21 -7.22 6.40 -20.69
CA THR A 21 -5.75 6.44 -20.60
C THR A 21 -5.12 5.19 -21.20
N THR A 22 -3.81 5.19 -21.36
CA THR A 22 -3.10 3.99 -21.84
C THR A 22 -2.70 3.08 -20.68
N TYR A 23 -2.62 1.77 -20.93
CA TYR A 23 -2.08 0.79 -19.98
C TYR A 23 -0.75 1.25 -19.35
N LYS A 24 0.15 1.85 -20.17
CA LYS A 24 1.45 2.36 -19.70
C LYS A 24 1.31 3.46 -18.64
N GLN A 25 0.37 4.38 -18.84
CA GLN A 25 0.13 5.48 -17.90
C GLN A 25 -0.43 4.98 -16.57
N ILE A 26 -1.43 4.09 -16.60
CA ILE A 26 -1.96 3.47 -15.38
C ILE A 26 -0.88 2.71 -14.64
N ASN A 27 -0.03 1.99 -15.37
CA ASN A 27 1.05 1.24 -14.76
C ASN A 27 2.02 2.16 -13.99
N VAL A 28 2.41 3.29 -14.60
CA VAL A 28 3.21 4.32 -13.92
C VAL A 28 2.47 4.86 -12.70
N ILE A 29 1.18 5.16 -12.82
CA ILE A 29 0.40 5.71 -11.70
C ILE A 29 0.36 4.71 -10.52
N LEU A 30 0.15 3.43 -10.82
CA LEU A 30 0.07 2.37 -9.82
C LEU A 30 1.40 2.20 -9.08
N PHE A 31 2.51 2.13 -9.81
CA PHE A 31 3.82 1.86 -9.22
C PHE A 31 4.48 3.11 -8.59
N VAL A 32 4.25 4.30 -9.15
CA VAL A 32 4.91 5.54 -8.71
C VAL A 32 4.08 6.30 -7.68
N PHE A 33 2.75 6.17 -7.68
CA PHE A 33 1.91 6.86 -6.70
C PHE A 33 1.23 5.90 -5.73
N VAL A 34 0.48 4.92 -6.23
CA VAL A 34 -0.33 4.03 -5.37
C VAL A 34 0.56 3.20 -4.44
N HIS A 35 1.60 2.57 -4.99
CA HIS A 35 2.51 1.73 -4.21
C HIS A 35 3.24 2.51 -3.10
N PRO A 36 3.91 3.65 -3.35
CA PRO A 36 4.55 4.40 -2.28
C PRO A 36 3.55 5.05 -1.32
N ALA A 37 2.38 5.50 -1.79
CA ALA A 37 1.34 6.02 -0.90
C ALA A 37 0.87 4.94 0.09
N LEU A 38 0.65 3.72 -0.39
CA LEU A 38 0.24 2.60 0.46
C LEU A 38 1.35 2.21 1.46
N THR A 39 2.60 2.17 1.01
CA THR A 39 3.76 1.93 1.88
C THR A 39 3.87 3.01 2.96
N LEU A 40 3.74 4.29 2.60
CA LEU A 40 3.77 5.40 3.56
C LEU A 40 2.60 5.32 4.55
N TYR A 41 1.40 4.98 4.08
CA TYR A 41 0.23 4.81 4.93
C TYR A 41 0.44 3.71 5.97
N PHE A 42 0.89 2.52 5.55
CA PHE A 42 1.17 1.42 6.47
C PHE A 42 2.32 1.75 7.41
N TRP A 43 3.37 2.40 6.92
CA TRP A 43 4.49 2.83 7.74
C TRP A 43 4.07 3.84 8.81
N TYR A 44 3.19 4.78 8.47
CA TYR A 44 2.64 5.74 9.40
C TYR A 44 1.81 5.06 10.49
N ARG A 45 0.88 4.19 10.10
CA ARG A 45 0.06 3.37 11.02
C ARG A 45 0.93 2.52 11.95
N TRP A 46 1.98 1.90 11.40
CA TRP A 46 2.96 1.11 12.15
C TRP A 46 3.70 1.95 13.20
N ARG A 47 4.13 3.17 12.83
CA ARG A 47 4.77 4.09 13.78
C ARG A 47 3.85 4.47 14.94
N GLN A 48 2.56 4.69 14.67
CA GLN A 48 1.59 4.97 15.73
C GLN A 48 1.43 3.77 16.67
N ALA A 49 1.24 2.57 16.12
CA ALA A 49 1.09 1.35 16.91
C ALA A 49 2.32 1.07 17.79
N ARG A 50 3.53 1.28 17.25
CA ARG A 50 4.77 1.11 18.03
C ARG A 50 4.90 2.10 19.17
N LYS A 51 4.53 3.37 18.99
CA LYS A 51 4.58 4.37 20.07
C LYS A 51 3.70 3.97 21.25
N GLU A 52 2.52 3.44 20.96
CA GLU A 52 1.60 2.95 21.99
C GLU A 52 2.15 1.72 22.72
N LEU A 53 2.75 0.77 22.00
CA LEU A 53 3.38 -0.40 22.61
C LEU A 53 4.57 -0.03 23.52
N LEU A 54 5.43 0.90 23.08
CA LEU A 54 6.55 1.36 23.90
C LEU A 54 6.07 2.06 25.18
N ARG A 55 5.02 2.90 25.10
CA ARG A 55 4.43 3.54 26.29
C ARG A 55 3.96 2.50 27.32
N ARG A 56 3.28 1.45 26.86
CA ARG A 56 2.80 0.37 27.74
C ARG A 56 3.93 -0.41 28.39
N GLN A 57 5.02 -0.69 27.66
CA GLN A 57 6.19 -1.34 28.23
C GLN A 57 6.84 -0.49 29.33
N THR A 58 7.06 0.80 29.08
CA THR A 58 7.66 1.70 30.08
C THR A 58 6.80 1.81 31.35
N SER A 59 5.48 1.88 31.22
CA SER A 59 4.58 1.89 32.39
C SER A 59 4.61 0.60 33.21
N GLN A 60 4.85 -0.57 32.59
CA GLN A 60 5.01 -1.83 33.33
C GLN A 60 6.39 -1.95 34.00
N THR A 61 7.47 -1.46 33.39
CA THR A 61 8.82 -1.53 33.98
C THR A 61 8.99 -0.63 35.21
N VAL A 62 8.28 0.50 35.28
CA VAL A 62 8.35 1.42 36.44
C VAL A 62 7.46 0.96 37.61
N ALA A 63 6.53 0.03 37.37
CA ALA A 63 5.60 -0.48 38.39
C ALA A 63 6.09 -1.75 39.12
N LEU A 64 7.25 -2.30 38.73
CA LEU A 64 7.95 -3.42 39.38
C LEU A 64 9.15 -2.91 40.18
#